data_AF-A0A2H5XCB3-F1
#
_entry.id   AF-A0A2H5XCB3-F1
#
_cell.length_a   1.000
_cell.length_b   1.000
_cell.length_c   1.000
_cell.angle_alpha   90.00
_cell.angle_beta   90.00
_cell.angle_gamma   90.00
#
_symmetry.space_group_name_H-M   'P 1'
#
loop_
_entity.id
_entity.type
_entity.pdbx_description
1 polymer ?
#
loop_
_entity_poly.entity_id
_entity_poly.type
_entity_poly.pdbx_seq_one_letter_code
_entity_poly.pdbx_strand_id
1 'polypeptide(L)'
;MSRRKASGASKDAPSEALLKVHVDDIEAALKELSRVAKKGCIIVPHWTFEGLWNKDYHLWLISERNGRMVFRRKCRLFDMHTAEFRDRAKQLFWRLYSHHREVFEVRYEWEGQITYEIIRCGCPDFVPQHTASVDATCSKPIPLKGRIKRWGRIAVTRMLRWVWMKLGWLPKYTAPQRR
;
A
#
# COMPACT_ATOMS: atom_id res chain seq x y z
N MET A 1 14.36 -58.00 11.81
CA MET A 1 15.03 -56.78 12.31
C MET A 1 15.18 -55.80 11.16
N SER A 2 14.33 -54.77 11.06
CA SER A 2 14.41 -53.75 10.01
C SER A 2 14.39 -52.37 10.66
N ARG A 3 15.55 -51.71 10.69
CA ARG A 3 15.71 -50.32 11.15
C ARG A 3 15.15 -49.39 10.07
N ARG A 4 13.98 -48.81 10.31
CA ARG A 4 13.52 -47.64 9.53
C ARG A 4 14.34 -46.42 9.96
N LYS A 5 15.07 -45.85 9.00
CA LYS A 5 15.75 -44.55 9.12
C LYS A 5 14.72 -43.46 9.42
N ALA A 6 14.99 -42.66 10.44
CA ALA A 6 14.28 -41.43 10.73
C ALA A 6 14.51 -40.44 9.56
N SER A 7 13.41 -39.95 8.98
CA SER A 7 13.41 -38.82 8.06
C SER A 7 13.75 -37.55 8.84
N GLY A 8 14.85 -36.89 8.47
CA GLY A 8 15.21 -35.58 9.00
C GLY A 8 14.13 -34.56 8.66
N ALA A 9 13.48 -34.02 9.69
CA ALA A 9 12.65 -32.84 9.55
C ALA A 9 13.57 -31.65 9.21
N SER A 10 13.41 -31.10 8.00
CA SER A 10 14.01 -29.85 7.57
C SER A 10 13.68 -28.74 8.58
N LYS A 11 14.72 -28.11 9.15
CA LYS A 11 14.64 -27.00 10.10
C LYS A 11 14.50 -25.62 9.42
N ASP A 12 14.24 -25.58 8.13
CA ASP A 12 14.27 -24.35 7.31
C ASP A 12 12.88 -23.78 7.00
N ALA A 13 11.89 -23.94 7.88
CA ALA A 13 10.64 -23.21 7.73
C ALA A 13 10.91 -21.70 7.95
N PRO A 14 10.62 -20.83 6.96
CA PRO A 14 10.75 -19.39 7.16
C PRO A 14 9.84 -18.96 8.31
N SER A 15 10.37 -18.21 9.26
CA SER A 15 9.56 -17.59 10.31
C SER A 15 8.55 -16.64 9.65
N GLU A 16 7.28 -17.00 9.66
CA GLU A 16 6.20 -16.11 9.24
C GLU A 16 6.13 -14.95 10.22
N ALA A 17 6.39 -13.74 9.75
CA ALA A 17 6.30 -12.52 10.54
C ALA A 17 5.05 -11.75 10.11
N LEU A 18 4.06 -11.68 10.99
CA LEU A 18 2.85 -10.92 10.73
C LEU A 18 3.11 -9.44 11.03
N LEU A 19 3.39 -8.66 9.99
CA LEU A 19 3.57 -7.21 10.13
C LEU A 19 2.23 -6.57 10.49
N LYS A 20 2.15 -5.98 11.69
CA LYS A 20 0.95 -5.24 12.10
C LYS A 20 0.87 -3.94 11.29
N VAL A 21 -0.09 -3.85 10.37
CA VAL A 21 -0.46 -2.64 9.60
C VAL A 21 -0.98 -1.46 10.44
N HIS A 22 -0.90 -1.57 11.75
CA HIS A 22 -1.39 -0.62 12.74
C HIS A 22 -0.27 0.30 13.26
N VAL A 23 0.98 0.10 12.80
CA VAL A 23 2.13 0.87 13.27
C VAL A 23 2.18 2.24 12.60
N ASP A 24 2.39 3.30 13.38
CA ASP A 24 2.51 4.67 12.89
C ASP A 24 3.78 4.88 12.06
N ASP A 25 4.92 4.36 12.52
CA ASP A 25 6.21 4.41 11.84
C ASP A 25 6.56 3.04 11.23
N ILE A 26 6.07 2.81 10.02
CA ILE A 26 6.35 1.58 9.27
C ILE A 26 7.83 1.46 8.93
N GLU A 27 8.55 2.57 8.81
CA GLU A 27 9.96 2.57 8.46
C GLU A 27 10.79 1.99 9.60
N ALA A 28 10.55 2.47 10.82
CA ALA A 28 11.17 1.95 12.02
C ALA A 28 10.85 0.46 12.22
N ALA A 29 9.60 0.05 12.01
CA ALA A 29 9.19 -1.35 12.12
C ALA A 29 9.93 -2.27 11.13
N LEU A 30 10.04 -1.86 9.86
CA LEU A 30 10.74 -2.65 8.83
C LEU A 30 12.25 -2.71 9.06
N LYS A 31 12.86 -1.61 9.56
CA LYS A 31 14.28 -1.59 9.96
C LYS A 31 14.54 -2.56 11.10
N GLU A 32 13.69 -2.52 12.14
CA GLU A 32 13.81 -3.43 13.27
C GLU A 32 13.57 -4.89 12.87
N LEU A 33 12.58 -5.14 12.02
CA LEU A 33 12.31 -6.48 11.49
C LEU A 33 13.50 -7.04 10.70
N SER A 34 14.12 -6.23 9.83
CA SER A 34 15.34 -6.62 9.10
C SER A 34 16.56 -6.80 10.02
N ARG A 35 16.60 -6.11 11.17
CA ARG A 35 17.67 -6.25 12.17
C ARG A 35 17.56 -7.58 12.90
N VAL A 36 16.35 -7.95 13.32
CA VAL A 36 16.09 -9.15 14.13
C VAL A 36 16.08 -10.42 13.28
N ALA A 37 15.57 -10.37 12.04
CA ALA A 37 15.43 -11.54 11.19
C ALA A 37 16.17 -11.38 9.84
N LYS A 38 17.01 -12.37 9.51
CA LYS A 38 17.77 -12.42 8.24
C LYS A 38 16.96 -12.93 7.05
N LYS A 39 15.88 -13.66 7.29
CA LYS A 39 14.93 -14.11 6.27
C LYS A 39 13.54 -14.27 6.87
N GLY A 40 12.49 -14.16 6.06
CA GLY A 40 11.12 -14.40 6.51
C GLY A 40 10.08 -14.09 5.45
N CYS A 41 8.81 -14.18 5.83
CA CYS A 41 7.68 -13.81 4.99
C CYS A 41 6.75 -12.84 5.74
N ILE A 42 6.42 -11.72 5.10
CA ILE A 42 5.45 -10.73 5.56
C ILE A 42 4.13 -10.99 4.86
N ILE A 43 3.10 -11.30 5.63
CA ILE A 43 1.73 -11.46 5.12
C ILE A 43 0.88 -10.30 5.62
N VAL A 44 0.38 -9.48 4.70
CA VAL A 44 -0.42 -8.29 5.02
C VAL A 44 -1.57 -8.10 4.02
N PRO A 45 -2.66 -7.42 4.42
CA PRO A 45 -3.71 -7.05 3.48
C PRO A 45 -3.17 -6.20 2.32
N HIS A 46 -3.50 -6.60 1.09
CA HIS A 46 -3.26 -5.81 -0.10
C HIS A 46 -4.23 -4.62 -0.15
N TRP A 47 -3.88 -3.54 -0.86
CA TRP A 47 -4.72 -2.34 -0.93
C TRP A 47 -6.15 -2.61 -1.47
N THR A 48 -6.35 -3.68 -2.22
CA THR A 48 -7.67 -4.14 -2.68
C THR A 48 -8.56 -4.59 -1.52
N PHE A 49 -7.98 -5.23 -0.50
CA PHE A 49 -8.67 -5.57 0.74
C PHE A 49 -9.18 -4.29 1.43
N GLU A 50 -8.31 -3.29 1.58
CA GLU A 50 -8.69 -2.00 2.20
C GLU A 50 -9.76 -1.24 1.43
N GLY A 51 -9.76 -1.35 0.09
CA GLY A 51 -10.78 -0.73 -0.74
C GLY A 51 -12.18 -1.31 -0.53
N LEU A 52 -12.27 -2.61 -0.22
CA LEU A 52 -13.54 -3.31 0.02
C LEU A 52 -13.93 -3.34 1.50
N TRP A 53 -12.94 -3.39 2.38
CA TRP A 53 -13.11 -3.60 3.81
C TRP A 53 -12.22 -2.61 4.58
N ASN A 54 -12.62 -1.35 4.49
CA ASN A 54 -11.87 -0.19 4.96
C ASN A 54 -11.80 -0.14 6.49
N LYS A 55 -10.75 -0.73 7.09
CA LYS A 55 -10.58 -0.72 8.55
C LYS A 55 -9.93 0.57 9.02
N ASP A 56 -10.62 1.25 9.92
CA ASP A 56 -10.21 2.46 10.61
C ASP A 56 -8.83 2.34 11.29
N TYR A 57 -8.51 1.15 11.79
CA TYR A 57 -7.23 0.86 12.45
C TYR A 57 -6.09 0.45 11.49
N HIS A 58 -6.36 0.26 10.19
CA HIS A 58 -5.31 0.02 9.19
C HIS A 58 -4.84 1.37 8.62
N LEU A 59 -3.62 1.76 8.98
CA LEU A 59 -3.05 3.07 8.65
C LEU A 59 -2.43 3.11 7.24
N TRP A 60 -2.10 1.95 6.68
CA TRP A 60 -1.32 1.81 5.45
C TRP A 60 -2.06 0.99 4.40
N LEU A 61 -2.03 1.47 3.16
CA LEU A 61 -2.32 0.70 1.95
C LEU A 61 -1.02 0.06 1.50
N ILE A 62 -1.01 -1.26 1.37
CA ILE A 62 0.17 -2.02 1.00
C ILE A 62 -0.03 -2.68 -0.36
N SER A 63 1.00 -2.64 -1.20
CA SER A 63 1.07 -3.41 -2.43
C SER A 63 2.47 -3.94 -2.64
N GLU A 64 2.64 -4.84 -3.61
CA GLU A 64 3.96 -5.25 -4.07
C GLU A 64 4.20 -4.73 -5.50
N ARG A 65 5.41 -4.23 -5.78
CA ARG A 65 5.79 -3.80 -7.13
C ARG A 65 7.27 -4.09 -7.37
N ASN A 66 7.57 -4.85 -8.42
CA ASN A 66 8.93 -5.20 -8.83
C ASN A 66 9.75 -5.82 -7.68
N GLY A 67 9.16 -6.72 -6.89
CA GLY A 67 9.82 -7.36 -5.74
C GLY A 67 10.08 -6.43 -4.55
N ARG A 68 9.36 -5.31 -4.46
CA ARG A 68 9.45 -4.35 -3.35
C ARG A 68 8.09 -4.11 -2.74
N MET A 69 8.05 -3.99 -1.42
CA MET A 69 6.84 -3.56 -0.73
C MET A 69 6.62 -2.06 -0.94
N VAL A 70 5.41 -1.67 -1.33
CA VAL A 70 5.03 -0.28 -1.50
C VAL A 70 4.01 0.06 -0.44
N PHE A 71 4.34 1.05 0.39
CA PHE A 71 3.51 1.54 1.48
C PHE A 71 2.99 2.92 1.14
N ARG A 72 1.68 3.09 1.25
CA ARG A 72 1.03 4.40 1.11
C ARG A 72 0.16 4.64 2.32
N ARG A 73 0.36 5.74 3.04
CA ARG A 73 -0.51 6.08 4.16
C ARG A 73 -1.93 6.31 3.66
N LYS A 74 -2.89 5.78 4.40
CA LYS A 74 -4.31 5.97 4.13
C LYS A 74 -4.66 7.42 4.37
N CYS A 75 -5.03 8.09 3.29
CA CYS A 75 -5.57 9.44 3.29
C CYS A 75 -7.11 9.23 3.32
N ARG A 76 -7.83 9.68 4.38
CA ARG A 76 -9.22 9.28 4.76
C ARG A 76 -9.99 8.58 3.62
N LEU A 77 -10.05 7.25 3.64
CA LEU A 77 -10.84 6.49 2.68
C LEU A 77 -12.27 6.35 3.17
N PHE A 78 -13.20 6.26 2.21
CA PHE A 78 -14.65 6.13 2.31
C PHE A 78 -15.14 5.49 3.61
N ASP A 79 -15.98 6.21 4.33
CA ASP A 79 -16.65 5.68 5.50
C ASP A 79 -17.76 4.70 5.07
N MET A 80 -17.49 3.40 5.19
CA MET A 80 -18.49 2.34 4.99
C MET A 80 -19.30 2.04 6.26
N HIS A 81 -19.17 2.84 7.33
CA HIS A 81 -19.97 2.68 8.54
C HIS A 81 -21.45 3.01 8.32
N THR A 82 -21.80 3.68 7.22
CA THR A 82 -23.19 3.94 6.84
C THR A 82 -23.81 2.77 6.07
N ALA A 83 -24.88 2.22 6.67
CA ALA A 83 -26.04 1.59 6.02
C ALA A 83 -26.13 0.04 5.99
N GLU A 84 -27.38 -0.40 6.26
CA GLU A 84 -28.15 -1.63 5.97
C GLU A 84 -27.50 -2.82 5.24
N PHE A 85 -26.52 -2.61 4.37
CA PHE A 85 -25.91 -3.65 3.54
C PHE A 85 -24.60 -4.19 4.09
N ARG A 86 -24.10 -3.66 5.22
CA ARG A 86 -22.82 -4.06 5.82
C ARG A 86 -22.70 -5.57 5.98
N ASP A 87 -23.72 -6.25 6.51
CA ASP A 87 -23.64 -7.69 6.77
C ASP A 87 -23.69 -8.53 5.49
N ARG A 88 -24.49 -8.14 4.50
CA ARG A 88 -24.50 -8.81 3.18
C ARG A 88 -23.18 -8.60 2.45
N ALA A 89 -22.65 -7.38 2.43
CA ALA A 89 -21.35 -7.06 1.86
C ALA A 89 -20.23 -7.83 2.57
N LYS A 90 -20.28 -7.92 3.90
CA LYS A 90 -19.35 -8.72 4.70
C LYS A 90 -19.35 -10.18 4.30
N GLN A 91 -20.53 -10.80 4.17
CA GLN A 91 -20.64 -12.21 3.80
C GLN A 91 -20.12 -12.48 2.39
N LEU A 92 -20.47 -11.62 1.43
CA LEU A 92 -19.96 -11.72 0.05
C LEU A 92 -18.43 -11.55 0.02
N PHE A 93 -17.92 -10.56 0.76
CA PHE A 93 -16.50 -10.33 0.90
C PHE A 93 -15.77 -11.55 1.45
N TRP A 94 -16.25 -12.14 2.56
CA TRP A 94 -15.59 -13.32 3.15
C TRP A 94 -15.58 -14.53 2.22
N ARG A 95 -16.66 -14.75 1.45
CA ARG A 95 -16.67 -15.80 0.43
C ARG A 95 -15.62 -15.55 -0.65
N LEU A 96 -15.52 -14.32 -1.14
CA LEU A 96 -14.53 -13.96 -2.17
C LEU A 96 -13.10 -14.09 -1.63
N TYR A 97 -12.87 -13.57 -0.41
CA TYR A 97 -11.58 -13.61 0.26
C TYR A 97 -11.12 -15.04 0.55
N SER A 98 -12.01 -15.94 0.98
CA SER A 98 -11.64 -17.33 1.26
C SER A 98 -11.17 -18.10 0.02
N HIS A 99 -11.69 -17.75 -1.15
CA HIS A 99 -11.34 -18.42 -2.41
C HIS A 99 -10.20 -17.75 -3.18
N HIS A 100 -9.88 -16.49 -2.89
CA HIS A 100 -8.93 -15.68 -3.66
C HIS A 100 -7.97 -14.89 -2.76
N ARG A 101 -7.39 -15.54 -1.74
CA ARG A 101 -6.50 -14.87 -0.77
C ARG A 101 -5.33 -14.15 -1.44
N GLU A 102 -4.78 -14.73 -2.50
CA GLU A 102 -3.68 -14.18 -3.30
C GLU A 102 -3.99 -12.80 -3.91
N VAL A 103 -5.27 -12.45 -4.09
CA VAL A 103 -5.69 -11.14 -4.61
C VAL A 103 -5.82 -10.09 -3.49
N PHE A 104 -5.98 -10.55 -2.25
CA PHE A 104 -6.25 -9.71 -1.08
C PHE A 104 -5.11 -9.66 -0.07
N GLU A 105 -4.10 -10.51 -0.23
CA GLU A 105 -2.92 -10.58 0.62
C GLU A 105 -1.67 -10.30 -0.22
N VAL A 106 -0.77 -9.50 0.33
CA VAL A 106 0.63 -9.47 -0.10
C VAL A 106 1.37 -10.49 0.74
N ARG A 107 2.08 -11.41 0.08
CA ARG A 107 3.02 -12.36 0.70
C ARG A 107 4.42 -11.98 0.24
N TYR A 108 5.10 -11.18 1.04
CA TYR A 108 6.42 -10.65 0.72
C TYR A 108 7.51 -11.44 1.44
N GLU A 109 8.25 -12.23 0.69
CA GLU A 109 9.42 -12.95 1.19
C GLU A 109 10.67 -12.06 1.10
N TRP A 110 11.53 -12.13 2.11
CA TRP A 110 12.81 -11.41 2.11
C TRP A 110 13.96 -12.28 2.59
N GLU A 111 15.15 -11.95 2.10
CA GLU A 111 16.43 -12.44 2.59
C GLU A 111 17.41 -11.27 2.69
N GLY A 112 18.14 -11.18 3.80
CA GLY A 112 19.00 -10.06 4.14
C GLY A 112 18.20 -8.83 4.59
N GLN A 113 17.73 -8.02 3.64
CA GLN A 113 17.12 -6.72 3.89
C GLN A 113 15.77 -6.60 3.20
N ILE A 114 14.77 -6.08 3.91
CA ILE A 114 13.45 -5.80 3.33
C ILE A 114 13.58 -4.60 2.40
N THR A 115 13.19 -4.77 1.13
CA THR A 115 13.17 -3.68 0.16
C THR A 115 11.78 -3.06 0.08
N TYR A 116 11.71 -1.75 0.29
CA TYR A 116 10.43 -1.05 0.33
C TYR A 116 10.49 0.36 -0.26
N GLU A 117 9.31 0.88 -0.60
CA GLU A 117 9.07 2.25 -1.06
C GLU A 117 7.93 2.84 -0.24
N ILE A 118 8.13 4.03 0.34
CA ILE A 118 7.07 4.78 1.03
C ILE A 118 6.60 5.91 0.11
N ILE A 119 5.36 5.79 -0.38
CA ILE A 119 4.70 6.83 -1.18
C ILE A 119 4.04 7.82 -0.23
N ARG A 120 4.63 9.01 -0.14
CA ARG A 120 4.10 10.14 0.63
C ARG A 120 2.97 10.81 -0.17
N CYS A 121 1.70 10.65 0.23
CA CYS A 121 0.61 11.49 -0.31
C CYS A 121 0.81 12.93 0.21
N GLY A 122 0.76 13.94 -0.66
CA GLY A 122 0.83 15.36 -0.26
C GLY A 122 -0.43 15.87 0.44
N CYS A 123 -1.13 14.98 1.15
CA CYS A 123 -2.37 15.29 1.85
C CYS A 123 -2.05 15.93 3.21
N PRO A 124 -2.94 16.79 3.73
CA PRO A 124 -2.78 17.38 5.06
C PRO A 124 -2.63 16.34 6.18
N ASP A 125 -3.25 15.16 6.02
CA ASP A 125 -3.14 14.03 6.95
C ASP A 125 -1.74 13.38 6.98
N PHE A 126 -0.87 13.72 6.01
CA PHE A 126 0.51 13.28 5.91
C PHE A 126 1.48 14.32 6.50
N VAL A 127 1.14 14.93 7.64
CA VAL A 127 2.14 15.61 8.45
C VAL A 127 2.61 14.61 9.49
N PRO A 128 3.86 14.10 9.41
CA PRO A 128 4.42 13.25 10.46
C PRO A 128 4.34 14.02 11.79
N GLN A 129 3.63 13.45 12.79
CA GLN A 129 3.54 14.06 14.12
C GLN A 129 4.87 13.98 14.88
N HIS A 130 5.73 13.03 14.49
CA HIS A 130 7.10 12.94 14.93
C HIS A 130 8.04 13.23 13.76
N THR A 131 9.06 14.04 14.00
CA THR A 131 10.22 14.22 13.11
C THR A 131 10.98 12.89 13.04
N ALA A 132 10.43 11.91 12.33
CA ALA A 132 11.15 10.70 11.99
C ALA A 132 12.39 11.15 11.21
N SER A 133 13.57 10.70 11.67
CA SER A 133 14.89 11.03 11.14
C SER A 133 14.85 11.03 9.62
N VAL A 134 14.88 12.23 9.06
CA VAL A 134 14.87 12.46 7.63
C VAL A 134 16.27 12.13 7.14
N ASP A 135 16.59 10.84 7.01
CA ASP A 135 17.79 10.42 6.31
C ASP A 135 17.54 9.18 5.45
N ALA A 136 17.61 9.46 4.15
CA ALA A 136 17.89 8.54 3.06
C ALA A 136 16.89 7.40 2.78
N THR A 137 15.70 7.74 2.25
CA THR A 137 15.29 7.01 1.04
C THR A 137 16.36 7.25 -0.01
N CYS A 138 17.13 6.21 -0.32
CA CYS A 138 17.96 6.13 -1.51
C CYS A 138 17.04 6.04 -2.75
N SER A 139 16.19 7.05 -2.96
CA SER A 139 15.59 7.33 -4.25
C SER A 139 16.75 7.82 -5.10
N LYS A 140 17.22 6.98 -6.03
CA LYS A 140 18.09 7.46 -7.10
C LYS A 140 17.45 8.75 -7.63
N PRO A 141 18.18 9.89 -7.65
CA PRO A 141 17.60 11.13 -8.14
C PRO A 141 17.02 10.87 -9.52
N ILE A 142 15.76 11.26 -9.73
CA ILE A 142 15.10 11.09 -11.03
C ILE A 142 16.04 11.72 -12.06
N PRO A 143 16.48 10.97 -13.09
CA PRO A 143 17.41 11.50 -14.07
C PRO A 143 16.82 12.77 -14.68
N LEU A 144 17.68 13.74 -15.02
CA LEU A 144 17.27 15.07 -15.49
C LEU A 144 16.19 15.00 -16.58
N LYS A 145 16.30 14.02 -17.50
CA LYS A 145 15.31 13.72 -18.55
C LYS A 145 13.91 13.39 -17.98
N GLY A 146 13.83 12.62 -16.90
CA GLY A 146 12.58 12.29 -16.21
C GLY A 146 11.96 13.49 -15.49
N ARG A 147 12.78 14.38 -14.92
CA ARG A 147 12.32 15.66 -14.35
C ARG A 147 11.71 16.55 -15.44
N ILE A 148 12.42 16.73 -16.56
CA ILE A 148 11.95 17.54 -17.70
C ILE A 148 10.64 16.98 -18.26
N LYS A 149 10.52 15.66 -18.46
CA LYS A 149 9.29 15.04 -18.97
C LYS A 149 8.09 15.25 -18.04
N ARG A 150 8.30 15.18 -16.72
CA ARG A 150 7.25 15.44 -15.72
C ARG A 150 6.82 16.91 -15.75
N TRP A 151 7.76 17.84 -15.78
CA TRP A 151 7.48 19.28 -15.92
C TRP A 151 6.75 19.61 -17.22
N GLY A 152 7.15 19.01 -18.34
CA GLY A 152 6.47 19.15 -19.62
C GLY A 152 5.01 18.70 -19.57
N ARG A 153 4.71 17.52 -19.00
CA ARG A 153 3.31 17.07 -18.83
C ARG A 153 2.48 18.00 -17.96
N ILE A 154 3.07 18.54 -16.89
CA ILE A 154 2.38 19.49 -16.00
C ILE A 154 2.12 20.81 -16.73
N ALA A 155 3.09 21.32 -17.49
CA ALA A 155 2.95 22.54 -18.27
C ALA A 155 1.88 22.39 -19.36
N VAL A 156 1.89 21.28 -20.11
CA VAL A 156 0.90 21.00 -21.16
C VAL A 156 -0.51 20.88 -20.58
N THR A 157 -0.69 20.16 -19.48
CA THR A 157 -2.01 20.03 -18.85
C THR A 157 -2.52 21.36 -18.31
N ARG A 158 -1.65 22.20 -17.74
CA ARG A 158 -2.01 23.58 -17.32
C ARG A 158 -2.37 24.46 -18.52
N MET A 159 -1.61 24.39 -19.60
CA MET A 159 -1.86 25.16 -20.82
C MET A 159 -3.19 24.75 -21.47
N LEU A 160 -3.44 23.45 -21.63
CA LEU A 160 -4.71 22.94 -22.18
C LEU A 160 -5.91 23.36 -21.33
N ARG A 161 -5.78 23.29 -20.00
CA ARG A 161 -6.83 23.75 -19.09
C ARG A 161 -7.08 25.26 -19.21
N TRP A 162 -6.02 26.06 -19.35
CA TRP A 162 -6.14 27.50 -19.58
C TRP A 162 -6.79 27.84 -20.93
N VAL A 163 -6.38 27.16 -22.00
CA VAL A 163 -6.95 27.30 -23.35
C VAL A 163 -8.44 26.92 -23.35
N TRP A 164 -8.82 25.82 -22.70
CA TRP A 164 -10.23 25.43 -22.59
C TRP A 164 -11.08 26.42 -21.79
N MET A 165 -10.53 27.01 -20.73
CA MET A 165 -11.21 28.08 -19.99
C MET A 165 -11.41 29.33 -20.87
N LYS A 166 -10.43 29.69 -21.71
CA LYS A 166 -10.50 30.85 -22.61
C LYS A 166 -11.43 30.64 -23.81
N LEU A 167 -11.48 29.44 -24.38
CA LEU A 167 -12.31 29.12 -25.55
C LEU A 167 -13.77 28.79 -25.20
N GLY A 168 -14.13 28.71 -23.91
CA GLY A 168 -15.52 28.46 -23.48
C GLY A 168 -16.00 27.03 -23.74
N TRP A 169 -15.08 26.09 -23.98
CA TRP A 169 -15.39 24.69 -24.34
C TRP A 169 -15.51 23.75 -23.14
N LEU A 170 -15.47 24.27 -21.92
CA LEU A 170 -15.76 23.45 -20.74
C LEU A 170 -17.27 23.19 -20.68
N PRO A 171 -17.73 21.92 -20.70
CA PRO A 171 -19.12 21.63 -20.43
C PRO A 171 -19.48 22.25 -19.09
N LYS A 172 -20.51 23.12 -19.09
CA LYS A 172 -21.04 23.68 -17.84
C LYS A 172 -21.45 22.50 -16.98
N TYR A 173 -20.74 22.29 -15.88
CA TYR A 173 -21.08 21.27 -14.91
C TYR A 173 -22.41 21.65 -14.28
N THR A 174 -23.51 21.09 -14.79
CA THR A 174 -24.82 21.16 -14.15
C THR A 174 -24.80 20.16 -13.00
N ALA A 175 -24.68 20.67 -11.77
CA ALA A 175 -24.80 19.84 -10.59
C ALA A 175 -26.16 19.11 -10.63
N PRO A 176 -26.22 17.80 -10.34
CA PRO A 176 -27.48 17.08 -10.29
C PRO A 176 -28.34 17.68 -9.17
N GLN A 177 -29.53 18.15 -9.53
CA GLN A 177 -30.54 18.54 -8.53
C GLN A 177 -30.94 17.28 -7.77
N ARG A 178 -30.66 17.26 -6.47
CA ARG A 178 -31.17 16.23 -5.56
C ARG A 178 -32.70 16.37 -5.51
N ARG A 179 -33.42 15.33 -5.92
CA ARG A 179 -34.82 15.10 -5.59
C ARG A 179 -34.90 14.27 -4.32
#